data_AF-A0A354FFY2-F1
#
_entry.id   AF-A0A354FFY2-F1
#
_cell.length_a   1.000
_cell.length_b   1.000
_cell.length_c   1.000
_cell.angle_alpha   90.00
_cell.angle_beta   90.00
_cell.angle_gamma   90.00
#
_symmetry.space_group_name_H-M   'P 1'
#
loop_
_entity.id
_entity.type
_entity.pdbx_description
1 polymer ?
#
loop_
_entity_poly.entity_id
_entity_poly.type
_entity_poly.pdbx_seq_one_letter_code
_entity_poly.pdbx_strand_id
1 'polypeptide(L)' 'MGKLVAIKGSRSGLIIKLDPEEDFHRVLRRFATKLREVDDFLAGSTVSIDVGTRNLNYQQLSGIKR' A
#
# COMPACT_ATOMS: atom_id res chain seq x y z
N MET A 1 -11.82 -13.87 4.08
CA MET A 1 -10.52 -13.25 4.42
C MET A 1 -10.02 -12.49 3.20
N GLY A 2 -10.09 -11.15 3.24
CA GLY A 2 -9.57 -10.28 2.19
C GLY A 2 -8.04 -10.28 2.14
N LYS A 3 -7.46 -9.92 1.00
CA LYS A 3 -6.00 -9.69 0.91
C LYS A 3 -5.71 -8.33 1.58
N LEU A 4 -4.98 -8.34 2.70
CA LEU A 4 -4.57 -7.13 3.45
C LEU A 4 -3.97 -6.04 2.55
N VAL A 5 -3.16 -6.43 1.57
CA VAL A 5 -2.56 -5.54 0.56
C VAL A 5 -2.57 -6.23 -0.80
N ALA A 6 -3.01 -5.54 -1.84
CA ALA A 6 -2.93 -5.98 -3.23
C ALA A 6 -2.07 -5.01 -4.04
N ILE A 7 -1.14 -5.54 -4.85
CA ILE A 7 -0.35 -4.76 -5.79
C ILE A 7 -0.86 -5.09 -7.18
N LYS A 8 -1.15 -4.06 -7.97
CA LYS A 8 -1.59 -4.16 -9.37
C LYS A 8 -0.70 -3.26 -10.23
N GLY A 9 -0.21 -3.79 -11.34
CA GLY A 9 0.40 -2.96 -12.38
C GLY A 9 -0.67 -2.19 -13.15
N SER A 10 -0.35 -0.96 -13.53
CA SER A 10 -1.13 -0.10 -14.42
C SER A 10 -0.22 0.51 -15.49
N ARG A 11 -0.81 1.16 -16.50
CA ARG A 11 -0.03 1.89 -17.52
C ARG A 11 0.75 3.08 -16.94
N SER A 12 0.37 3.55 -15.75
CA SER A 12 0.98 4.70 -15.07
C SER A 12 1.89 4.31 -13.90
N GLY A 13 2.15 3.02 -13.70
CA GLY A 13 2.97 2.51 -12.61
C GLY A 13 2.23 1.46 -11.79
N LEU A 14 2.21 1.63 -10.47
CA LEU A 14 1.64 0.65 -9.55
C LEU A 14 0.46 1.23 -8.79
N ILE A 15 -0.57 0.40 -8.61
CA ILE A 15 -1.66 0.68 -7.71
C ILE A 15 -1.57 -0.33 -6.56
N ILE A 16 -1.36 0.20 -5.36
CA ILE A 16 -1.32 -0.58 -4.13
C ILE A 16 -2.61 -0.33 -3.37
N LYS A 17 -3.44 -1.36 -3.28
CA LYS A 17 -4.72 -1.30 -2.58
C LYS A 17 -4.60 -1.85 -1.17
N LEU A 18 -4.98 -1.04 -0.20
CA LEU A 18 -5.05 -1.41 1.21
C LEU A 18 -6.47 -1.89 1.53
N ASP A 19 -6.61 -3.01 2.22
CA ASP A 19 -7.91 -3.51 2.69
C ASP A 19 -8.54 -2.46 3.63
N PRO A 20 -9.74 -1.91 3.42
CA PRO A 20 -10.22 -0.79 4.23
C PRO A 20 -10.71 -1.16 5.63
N GLU A 21 -11.04 -2.43 5.90
CA GLU A 21 -11.69 -2.87 7.14
C GLU A 21 -10.69 -3.41 8.18
N GLU A 22 -9.44 -3.60 7.77
CA GLU A 22 -8.41 -4.23 8.59
C GLU A 22 -7.60 -3.23 9.43
N ASP A 23 -6.98 -3.72 10.51
CA ASP A 23 -6.10 -2.90 11.35
C ASP A 23 -4.97 -2.25 10.52
N PHE A 24 -4.77 -0.95 10.75
CA PHE A 24 -3.80 -0.16 10.01
C PHE A 24 -2.37 -0.69 10.16
N HIS A 25 -1.96 -1.07 11.38
CA HIS A 25 -0.60 -1.58 11.60
C HIS A 25 -0.37 -2.93 10.91
N ARG A 26 -1.36 -3.82 10.91
CA ARG A 26 -1.31 -5.08 10.15
C ARG A 26 -1.18 -4.83 8.65
N VAL A 27 -1.95 -3.90 8.11
CA VAL A 27 -1.88 -3.54 6.69
C VAL A 27 -0.55 -2.87 6.34
N LEU A 28 -0.06 -1.94 7.16
CA LEU A 28 1.21 -1.25 6.92
C LEU A 28 2.40 -2.22 6.98
N ARG A 29 2.41 -3.17 7.93
CA ARG A 29 3.43 -4.24 7.97
C ARG A 29 3.39 -5.09 6.70
N ARG A 30 2.20 -5.51 6.26
CA ARG A 30 2.09 -6.32 5.04
C ARG A 30 2.50 -5.52 3.79
N PHE A 31 2.20 -4.23 3.77
CA PHE A 31 2.61 -3.30 2.72
C PHE A 31 4.12 -3.22 2.61
N ALA A 32 4.82 -2.92 3.72
CA ALA A 32 6.27 -2.86 3.76
C ALA A 32 6.93 -4.20 3.35
N THR A 33 6.36 -5.33 3.79
CA THR A 33 6.84 -6.65 3.35
C THR A 33 6.66 -6.85 1.85
N LYS A 34 5.50 -6.50 1.30
CA LYS A 34 5.28 -6.62 -0.15
C LYS A 34 6.20 -5.71 -0.95
N LEU A 35 6.44 -4.48 -0.53
CA LEU A 35 7.37 -3.59 -1.24
C LEU A 35 8.78 -4.19 -1.33
N ARG A 36 9.30 -4.74 -0.23
CA ARG A 36 10.59 -5.45 -0.23
C ARG A 36 10.62 -6.67 -1.14
N GLU A 37 9.49 -7.36 -1.33
CA GLU A 37 9.40 -8.51 -2.24
C GLU A 37 9.50 -8.11 -3.72
N VAL A 38 9.24 -6.83 -4.08
CA VAL A 38 9.25 -6.32 -5.47
C VAL A 38 10.32 -5.26 -5.73
N ASP A 39 11.27 -5.07 -4.80
CA ASP A 39 12.16 -3.90 -4.69
C ASP A 39 12.90 -3.55 -6.00
N ASP A 40 13.52 -4.53 -6.67
CA ASP A 40 14.28 -4.27 -7.91
C ASP A 40 13.40 -4.00 -9.14
N PHE A 41 12.15 -4.50 -9.15
CA PHE A 41 11.28 -4.43 -10.33
C PHE A 41 10.60 -3.06 -10.46
N LEU A 42 10.48 -2.32 -9.35
CA LEU A 42 9.61 -1.15 -9.25
C LEU A 42 10.37 0.15 -8.95
N ALA A 43 11.71 0.08 -8.86
CA ALA A 43 12.56 1.25 -8.70
C ALA A 43 12.27 2.29 -9.82
N GLY A 44 11.98 3.53 -9.41
CA GLY A 44 11.65 4.62 -10.33
C GLY A 44 10.21 4.65 -10.86
N SER A 45 9.38 3.66 -10.50
CA SER A 45 7.95 3.66 -10.88
C SER A 45 7.12 4.58 -9.99
N THR A 46 6.13 5.25 -10.58
CA THR A 46 5.10 5.97 -9.82
C THR A 46 4.24 4.97 -9.04
N VAL A 47 4.08 5.19 -7.74
CA VAL A 47 3.24 4.38 -6.85
C VAL A 47 2.02 5.18 -6.42
N SER A 48 0.83 4.67 -6.74
CA SER A 48 -0.45 5.16 -6.24
C SER A 48 -0.97 4.24 -5.16
N ILE A 49 -1.38 4.80 -4.02
CA ILE A 49 -1.89 4.03 -2.88
C ILE A 49 -3.39 4.28 -2.75
N ASP A 50 -4.18 3.24 -2.97
CA ASP A 50 -5.63 3.24 -2.77
C ASP A 50 -5.94 2.78 -1.35
N VAL A 51 -6.35 3.73 -0.52
CA VAL A 51 -6.74 3.52 0.89
C VAL A 51 -8.23 3.20 1.05
N GLY A 52 -8.99 3.15 -0.04
CA GLY A 52 -10.43 2.89 -0.04
C GLY A 52 -11.19 3.90 0.81
N THR A 53 -12.03 3.39 1.71
CA THR A 53 -12.85 4.17 2.65
C THR A 53 -12.18 4.38 4.01
N ARG A 54 -10.88 4.05 4.16
CA ARG A 54 -10.15 4.25 5.42
C ARG A 54 -10.14 5.73 5.80
N ASN A 55 -10.67 6.04 6.97
CA ASN A 55 -10.48 7.35 7.59
C ASN A 55 -9.09 7.37 8.25
N LEU A 56 -8.09 7.81 7.49
CA LEU A 56 -6.71 7.90 7.98
C LEU A 56 -6.47 9.23 8.68
N ASN A 57 -5.94 9.17 9.90
CA ASN A 57 -5.47 10.37 10.57
C ASN A 57 -4.10 10.82 10.00
N TYR A 58 -3.66 12.01 10.41
CA TYR A 58 -2.39 12.59 9.94
C TYR A 58 -1.17 11.69 10.19
N GLN A 59 -1.10 11.03 11.35
CA GLN A 59 0.01 10.14 11.70
C GLN A 59 0.06 8.92 10.78
N GLN A 60 -1.10 8.34 10.48
CA GLN A 60 -1.23 7.20 9.57
C GLN A 60 -0.87 7.58 8.13
N LEU A 61 -1.32 8.75 7.65
CA LEU A 61 -0.93 9.27 6.35
C LEU A 61 0.58 9.50 6.25
N SER A 62 1.20 10.03 7.32
CA SER A 62 2.64 10.23 7.38
C SER A 62 3.40 8.91 7.33
N GLY A 63 2.90 7.87 7.99
CA GLY A 63 3.49 6.53 7.98
C GLY A 63 3.44 5.81 6.61
N ILE A 64 2.54 6.21 5.72
CA ILE A 64 2.47 5.67 4.35
C ILE A 64 3.45 6.39 3.40
N LYS A 65 3.73 7.67 3.64
CA LYS A 65 4.57 8.51 2.76
C LYS A 65 6.08 8.33 2.96
N ARG A 66 6.50 7.59 3.98
CA ARG A 66 7.90 7.31 4.30
C ARG A 66 8.30 5.95 3.75
#